data_AF-A0A2V9KKV5-F1
#
_entry.id   AF-A0A2V9KKV5-F1
#
_cell.length_a   1.000
_cell.length_b   1.000
_cell.length_c   1.000
_cell.angle_alpha   90.00
_cell.angle_beta   90.00
_cell.angle_gamma   90.00
#
_symmetry.space_group_name_H-M   'P 1'
#
loop_
_entity.id
_entity.type
_entity.pdbx_description
1 polymer ?
#
loop_
_entity_poly.entity_id
_entity_poly.type
_entity_poly.pdbx_seq_one_letter_code
_entity_poly.pdbx_strand_id
1 'polypeptide(L)'
;MNPDATPKGGTAVLTVRVPLKLKKRLEALANSESSNRSRLAVQALQSYVDEREAQLARIDHGIRDADAGRVIPHSKVKRYLQSWGTKRRVTPPVCK
;
A
#
# COMPACT_ATOMS: atom_id res chain seq x y z
N MET A 1 -1.20 25.63 6.52
CA MET A 1 -0.16 24.67 6.94
C MET A 1 0.78 24.52 5.75
N ASN A 2 1.98 25.09 5.80
CA ASN A 2 2.89 25.09 4.64
C ASN A 2 3.44 23.67 4.41
N PRO A 3 3.32 23.09 3.20
CA PRO A 3 3.83 21.75 2.89
C PRO A 3 5.33 21.71 2.52
N ASP A 4 6.03 22.85 2.53
CA ASP A 4 7.40 22.98 1.98
C ASP A 4 8.54 22.79 2.99
N ALA A 5 8.39 21.83 3.91
CA ALA A 5 9.48 21.48 4.82
C ALA A 5 9.58 19.97 4.99
N THR A 6 9.74 19.23 3.90
CA THR A 6 10.40 17.92 3.99
C THR A 6 11.84 18.16 4.45
N PRO A 7 12.26 17.67 5.62
CA PRO A 7 13.63 17.87 6.07
C PRO A 7 14.57 17.09 5.13
N LYS A 8 15.43 17.81 4.42
CA LYS A 8 16.56 17.23 3.68
C LYS A 8 17.51 16.55 4.68
N GLY A 9 17.57 15.21 4.63
CA GLY A 9 18.74 14.43 5.05
C GLY A 9 19.10 14.38 6.54
N GLY A 10 18.12 14.34 7.45
CA GLY A 10 18.36 14.17 8.89
C GLY A 10 17.74 12.89 9.46
N THR A 11 18.30 12.33 10.53
CA THR A 11 17.65 11.30 11.35
C THR A 11 17.04 11.95 12.59
N ALA A 12 15.90 11.42 13.03
CA ALA A 12 15.22 11.84 14.26
C ALA A 12 14.96 10.62 15.15
N VAL A 13 14.94 10.83 16.47
CA VAL A 13 14.64 9.75 17.43
C VAL A 13 13.13 9.67 17.64
N LEU A 14 12.56 8.51 17.35
CA LEU A 14 11.18 8.17 17.65
C LEU A 14 11.12 7.13 18.77
N THR A 15 10.54 7.51 19.91
CA THR A 15 10.35 6.60 21.06
C THR A 15 8.95 6.00 21.02
N VAL A 16 8.85 4.69 20.77
CA VAL A 16 7.56 3.96 20.74
C VAL A 16 7.57 2.84 21.76
N ARG A 17 6.48 2.74 22.52
CA ARG A 17 6.24 1.57 23.38
C ARG A 17 5.74 0.42 22.52
N VAL A 18 6.46 -0.69 22.52
CA VAL A 18 6.09 -1.90 21.80
C VAL A 18 5.85 -3.06 22.76
N PRO A 19 4.89 -3.97 22.48
CA PRO A 19 4.71 -5.16 23.29
C PRO A 19 5.99 -6.01 23.36
N LEU A 20 6.28 -6.61 24.51
CA LEU A 20 7.49 -7.42 24.72
C LEU A 20 7.60 -8.56 23.71
N LYS A 21 6.48 -9.20 23.36
CA LYS A 21 6.43 -10.25 22.34
C LYS A 21 6.90 -9.75 20.97
N LEU A 22 6.53 -8.53 20.59
CA LEU A 22 6.95 -7.92 19.32
C LEU A 22 8.44 -7.60 19.33
N LYS A 23 8.94 -7.02 20.42
CA LYS A 23 10.38 -6.75 20.61
C LYS A 23 11.22 -8.02 20.43
N LYS A 24 10.83 -9.12 21.09
CA LYS A 24 11.54 -10.41 20.99
C LYS A 24 11.53 -10.98 19.56
N ARG A 25 10.42 -10.85 18.84
CA ARG A 25 10.32 -11.29 17.44
C ARG A 25 11.23 -10.47 16.53
N LEU A 26 11.27 -9.14 16.72
CA LEU A 26 12.15 -8.25 15.97
C LEU A 26 13.64 -8.55 16.23
N GLU A 27 13.99 -8.87 17.47
CA GLU A 27 15.33 -9.30 17.86
C GLU A 27 15.76 -10.59 17.17
N ALA A 28 14.90 -11.61 17.19
CA ALA A 28 15.18 -12.87 16.53
C ALA A 28 15.37 -12.69 15.01
N LEU A 29 14.52 -11.88 14.38
CA LEU A 29 14.58 -11.61 12.94
C LEU A 29 15.85 -10.82 12.55
N ALA A 30 16.21 -9.80 13.33
CA ALA A 30 17.44 -9.04 13.11
C ALA A 30 18.68 -9.95 13.17
N ASN A 31 18.72 -10.88 14.14
CA ASN A 31 19.82 -11.82 14.29
C ASN A 31 19.92 -12.80 13.10
N SER A 32 18.80 -13.28 12.56
CA SER A 32 18.81 -14.19 11.40
C SER A 32 19.25 -13.50 10.11
N GLU A 33 19.01 -12.20 9.97
CA GLU A 33 19.31 -11.42 8.76
C GLU A 33 20.67 -10.70 8.83
N SER A 34 21.51 -10.97 9.84
CA SER A 34 22.75 -10.23 10.10
C SER A 34 22.55 -8.70 10.15
N SER A 35 21.39 -8.27 10.63
CA SER A 35 20.97 -6.87 10.72
C SER A 35 20.85 -6.45 12.18
N ASN A 36 20.55 -5.17 12.43
CA ASN A 36 20.28 -4.68 13.78
C ASN A 36 18.80 -4.28 13.96
N ARG A 37 18.31 -4.37 15.20
CA ARG A 37 16.92 -4.06 15.57
C ARG A 37 16.46 -2.70 15.07
N SER A 38 17.30 -1.67 15.22
CA SER A 38 16.94 -0.29 14.88
C SER A 38 16.76 -0.14 13.37
N ARG A 39 17.65 -0.74 12.58
CA ARG A 39 17.56 -0.75 11.11
C ARG A 39 16.31 -1.48 10.65
N LEU A 40 16.02 -2.65 11.22
CA LEU A 40 14.81 -3.41 10.88
C LEU A 40 13.53 -2.67 11.29
N ALA A 41 13.53 -1.98 12.44
CA ALA A 41 12.42 -1.14 12.87
C ALA A 41 12.20 0.03 11.90
N VAL A 42 13.26 0.73 11.49
CA VAL A 42 13.17 1.82 10.51
C VAL A 42 12.64 1.29 9.17
N GLN A 43 13.15 0.16 8.69
CA GLN A 43 12.68 -0.46 7.45
C GLN A 43 11.20 -0.83 7.54
N ALA A 44 10.76 -1.47 8.63
CA ALA A 44 9.36 -1.83 8.83
C ALA A 44 8.45 -0.60 8.87
N LEU A 45 8.88 0.48 9.53
CA LEU A 45 8.13 1.74 9.56
C LEU A 45 8.06 2.39 8.18
N GLN A 46 9.16 2.43 7.44
CA GLN A 46 9.20 2.98 6.08
C GLN A 46 8.27 2.22 5.16
N SER A 47 8.39 0.89 5.10
CA SER A 47 7.52 0.05 4.27
C SER A 47 6.04 0.22 4.64
N TYR A 48 5.72 0.31 5.94
CA TYR A 48 4.36 0.58 6.37
C TYR A 48 3.86 1.93 5.85
N VAL A 49 4.62 3.01 6.07
CA VAL A 49 4.21 4.36 5.64
C VAL A 49 4.03 4.40 4.11
N ASP A 50 4.99 3.89 3.35
CA ASP A 50 4.93 3.85 1.88
C ASP A 50 3.68 3.11 1.39
N GLU A 51 3.39 1.93 1.97
CA GLU A 51 2.21 1.13 1.63
C GLU A 51 0.91 1.85 2.00
N ARG A 52 0.86 2.50 3.17
CA ARG A 52 -0.32 3.22 3.65
C ARG A 52 -0.61 4.45 2.78
N GLU A 53 0.40 5.24 2.47
CA GLU A 53 0.26 6.42 1.62
C GLU A 53 -0.18 6.03 0.21
N ALA A 54 0.44 4.99 -0.37
CA ALA A 54 0.04 4.48 -1.67
C ALA A 54 -1.40 3.93 -1.66
N GLN A 55 -1.83 3.28 -0.57
CA GLN A 55 -3.21 2.81 -0.44
C GLN A 55 -4.20 3.98 -0.39
N LEU A 56 -3.93 5.00 0.41
CA LEU A 56 -4.78 6.18 0.53
C LEU A 56 -4.87 6.93 -0.80
N ALA A 57 -3.74 7.13 -1.47
CA ALA A 57 -3.70 7.75 -2.80
C ALA A 57 -4.53 6.98 -3.83
N ARG A 58 -4.47 5.63 -3.81
CA ARG A 58 -5.31 4.78 -4.69
C ARG A 58 -6.80 4.90 -4.38
N ILE A 59 -7.18 4.98 -3.11
CA ILE A 59 -8.58 5.17 -2.71
C ILE A 59 -9.10 6.51 -3.22
N ASP A 60 -8.36 7.59 -2.95
CA ASP A 60 -8.73 8.93 -3.38
C ASP A 60 -8.80 9.03 -4.92
N HIS A 61 -7.87 8.39 -5.62
CA HIS A 61 -7.92 8.29 -7.08
C HIS A 61 -9.18 7.57 -7.55
N GLY A 62 -9.52 6.42 -6.95
CA GLY A 62 -10.71 5.65 -7.29
C GLY A 62 -12.01 6.42 -7.06
N ILE A 63 -12.09 7.21 -5.98
CA ILE A 63 -13.22 8.11 -5.72
C ILE A 63 -13.33 9.17 -6.82
N ARG A 64 -12.22 9.84 -7.17
CA ARG A 64 -12.21 10.84 -8.24
C ARG A 64 -12.57 10.26 -9.62
N ASP A 65 -12.15 9.04 -9.91
CA ASP A 65 -12.55 8.33 -11.13
C ASP A 65 -14.06 8.05 -11.14
N ALA A 66 -14.62 7.61 -10.02
CA ALA A 66 -16.05 7.35 -9.87
C ALA A 66 -16.87 8.63 -10.04
N ASP A 67 -16.48 9.71 -9.36
CA ASP A 67 -17.15 11.02 -9.44
C ASP A 67 -17.08 11.60 -10.86
N ALA A 68 -15.98 11.38 -11.58
CA ALA A 68 -15.81 11.80 -12.97
C ALA A 68 -16.47 10.85 -13.99
N GLY A 69 -17.15 9.79 -13.53
CA GLY A 69 -17.80 8.82 -14.42
C GLY A 69 -16.85 7.89 -15.18
N ARG A 70 -15.56 7.85 -14.82
CA ARG A 70 -14.54 6.92 -15.36
C ARG A 70 -14.71 5.51 -14.78
N VAL A 71 -15.92 4.98 -14.88
CA VAL A 71 -16.32 3.67 -14.35
C VAL A 71 -17.03 2.84 -15.41
N ILE A 72 -17.03 1.53 -15.21
CA ILE A 72 -17.69 0.58 -16.11
C ILE A 72 -18.98 0.08 -15.45
N PRO A 73 -20.13 0.09 -16.16
CA PRO A 73 -21.35 -0.51 -15.65
C PRO A 73 -21.15 -1.97 -15.25
N HIS A 74 -21.66 -2.35 -14.08
CA HIS A 74 -21.52 -3.69 -13.50
C HIS A 74 -21.89 -4.80 -14.50
N SER A 75 -22.94 -4.61 -15.31
CA SER A 75 -23.40 -5.60 -16.31
C SER A 75 -22.34 -5.93 -17.37
N LYS A 76 -21.52 -4.95 -17.79
CA LYS A 76 -20.44 -5.16 -18.75
C LYS A 76 -19.29 -5.98 -18.13
N VAL A 77 -18.92 -5.65 -16.89
CA VAL A 77 -17.90 -6.40 -16.14
C VAL A 77 -18.35 -7.84 -15.88
N LYS A 78 -19.61 -8.03 -15.45
CA LYS A 78 -20.20 -9.36 -15.22
C LYS A 78 -20.12 -10.24 -16.46
N ARG A 79 -20.54 -9.72 -17.62
CA ARG A 79 -20.46 -10.44 -18.91
C ARG A 79 -19.02 -10.83 -19.26
N TYR A 80 -18.07 -9.92 -19.03
CA TYR A 80 -16.65 -10.19 -19.28
C TYR A 80 -16.11 -11.31 -18.39
N LEU A 81 -16.36 -11.23 -17.07
CA LEU A 81 -15.93 -12.25 -16.11
C LEU A 81 -16.55 -13.62 -16.39
N GLN A 82 -17.84 -13.67 -16.77
CA GLN A 82 -18.51 -14.92 -17.14
C GLN A 82 -17.94 -15.57 -18.41
N SER A 83 -17.23 -14.83 -19.25
CA SER A 83 -16.57 -15.39 -20.44
C SER A 83 -15.23 -16.07 -20.12
N TRP A 84 -14.68 -15.90 -18.92
CA TRP A 84 -13.43 -16.52 -18.51
C TRP A 84 -13.58 -18.05 -18.44
N GLY A 85 -12.57 -18.78 -18.92
CA GLY A 85 -12.60 -20.24 -18.99
C GLY A 85 -13.47 -20.82 -20.12
N THR A 86 -14.13 -19.97 -20.92
CA THR A 86 -14.89 -20.41 -22.10
C THR A 86 -14.05 -20.33 -23.38
N LYS A 87 -14.45 -21.09 -24.41
CA LYS A 87 -13.82 -21.02 -25.74
C LYS A 87 -13.99 -19.67 -26.46
N ARG A 88 -14.90 -18.80 -25.98
CA ARG A 88 -15.17 -17.48 -26.55
C ARG A 88 -15.06 -16.39 -25.48
N ARG A 89 -13.83 -15.99 -25.18
CA ARG A 89 -13.55 -14.88 -24.26
C ARG A 89 -13.99 -13.55 -24.91
N VAL A 90 -14.74 -12.75 -24.17
CA VAL A 90 -15.19 -11.42 -24.62
C VAL A 90 -14.10 -10.39 -24.32
N THR A 91 -14.00 -9.32 -25.13
CA THR A 91 -13.04 -8.23 -24.92
C THR A 91 -13.28 -7.54 -23.56
N PRO A 92 -12.22 -7.22 -22.79
CA PRO A 92 -12.37 -6.48 -21.55
C PRO A 92 -13.07 -5.15 -21.79
N PRO A 93 -14.08 -4.78 -20.99
CA PRO A 93 -14.68 -3.45 -21.08
C PRO A 93 -13.65 -2.41 -20.62
N VAL A 94 -13.64 -1.26 -21.29
CA VAL A 94 -12.79 -0.11 -20.95
C VAL A 94 -13.62 1.00 -20.32
N CYS A 95 -13.05 1.72 -19.35
CA CYS A 95 -13.62 2.98 -18.88
C CYS A 95 -13.65 3.99 -20.03
N LYS A 96 -14.62 4.91 -19.99
CA LYS A 96 -14.57 6.11 -20.84
C LYS A 96 -13.54 7.10 -20.30
#